data_AF-A0A369HCW9-F1
#
_entry.id   AF-A0A369HCW9-F1
#
_cell.length_a   1.000
_cell.length_b   1.000
_cell.length_c   1.000
_cell.angle_alpha   90.00
_cell.angle_beta   90.00
_cell.angle_gamma   90.00
#
_symmetry.space_group_name_H-M   'P 1'
#
loop_
_entity.id
_entity.type
_entity.pdbx_description
1 polymer ?
#
loop_
_entity_poly.entity_id
_entity_poly.type
_entity_poly.pdbx_seq_one_letter_code
_entity_poly.pdbx_strand_id
1 'polypeptide(L)'
;MKLSLLPYFAILAFSGLIQAAPNSVTEDKLFDVLDAENKTAVFEKRAEASSASPMLFKRANKCGSSSFENQGSEASPNIDDCKRIVWNIRRGGRWTLFNSNHRQLAQYGTCAFGAQTDYPFKYVGNEDIMDLINDSIKYFARHDGKVGSKGKMDCSGGIFGGEVHWGLYHT
;
A
#
# COMPACT_ATOMS: atom_id res chain seq x y z
N MET A 1 -36.84 2.92 -40.92
CA MET A 1 -37.99 1.98 -40.93
C MET A 1 -37.88 1.08 -42.16
N LYS A 2 -38.16 -0.23 -42.02
CA LYS A 2 -37.93 -1.38 -42.94
C LYS A 2 -36.49 -1.90 -42.89
N LEU A 3 -36.11 -2.98 -42.17
CA LEU A 3 -36.70 -4.28 -41.83
C LEU A 3 -36.95 -5.19 -43.04
N SER A 4 -36.08 -6.19 -43.21
CA SER A 4 -36.24 -7.37 -44.06
C SER A 4 -35.56 -8.55 -43.34
N LEU A 5 -36.34 -9.62 -43.16
CA LEU A 5 -36.08 -10.84 -42.41
C LEU A 5 -35.96 -12.02 -43.40
N LEU A 6 -34.94 -12.89 -43.19
CA LEU A 6 -34.92 -14.38 -43.29
C LEU A 6 -35.29 -15.06 -44.65
N PRO A 7 -35.01 -16.38 -44.92
CA PRO A 7 -34.83 -17.50 -43.97
C PRO A 7 -33.80 -18.63 -44.30
N TYR A 8 -33.71 -19.52 -43.30
CA TYR A 8 -33.14 -20.87 -43.17
C TYR A 8 -33.31 -21.86 -44.35
N PHE A 9 -32.43 -22.87 -44.43
CA PHE A 9 -32.60 -24.33 -44.67
C PHE A 9 -31.22 -24.91 -45.10
N ALA A 10 -30.76 -26.15 -44.82
CA ALA A 10 -31.30 -27.31 -44.13
C ALA A 10 -30.15 -28.23 -43.65
N ILE A 11 -30.53 -29.07 -42.69
CA ILE A 11 -29.89 -30.17 -41.98
C ILE A 11 -29.31 -31.26 -42.91
N LEU A 12 -28.16 -31.84 -42.54
CA LEU A 12 -27.88 -33.26 -42.80
C LEU A 12 -27.58 -33.98 -41.48
N ALA A 13 -28.44 -34.96 -41.18
CA ALA A 13 -28.33 -35.89 -40.09
C ALA A 13 -27.46 -37.08 -40.51
N PHE A 14 -26.56 -37.52 -39.62
CA PHE A 14 -26.16 -38.92 -39.57
C PHE A 14 -26.49 -39.48 -38.20
N SER A 15 -27.28 -40.55 -38.29
CA SER A 15 -27.78 -41.48 -37.29
C SER A 15 -26.70 -42.04 -36.37
N GLY A 16 -27.02 -42.13 -35.08
CA GLY A 16 -26.20 -42.81 -34.08
C GLY A 16 -26.39 -44.33 -34.05
N LEU A 17 -25.54 -44.99 -33.26
CA LEU A 17 -25.90 -46.11 -32.39
C LEU A 17 -24.89 -46.19 -31.22
N ILE A 18 -25.37 -46.75 -30.12
CA ILE A 18 -25.02 -46.50 -28.72
C ILE A 18 -24.01 -47.54 -28.18
N GLN A 19 -23.42 -47.21 -27.01
CA GLN A 19 -23.13 -48.08 -25.83
C GLN A 19 -21.64 -48.02 -25.44
N ALA A 20 -21.19 -47.86 -24.19
CA ALA A 20 -21.77 -47.70 -22.87
C ALA A 20 -20.80 -46.88 -21.99
N ALA A 21 -21.30 -46.16 -21.00
CA ALA A 21 -20.50 -45.75 -19.84
C ALA A 21 -20.41 -46.93 -18.85
N PRO A 22 -19.27 -47.09 -18.15
CA PRO A 22 -19.28 -46.65 -16.75
C PRO A 22 -17.96 -45.99 -16.26
N ASN A 23 -18.15 -44.96 -15.44
CA ASN A 23 -17.43 -44.58 -14.22
C ASN A 23 -15.91 -44.24 -14.23
N SER A 24 -15.66 -42.94 -14.09
CA SER A 24 -14.63 -42.23 -13.29
C SER A 24 -13.59 -43.04 -12.50
N VAL A 25 -12.28 -42.75 -12.68
CA VAL A 25 -11.25 -42.65 -11.60
C VAL A 25 -10.06 -41.78 -12.07
N THR A 26 -9.98 -40.56 -11.50
CA THR A 26 -8.83 -39.68 -11.16
C THR A 26 -7.49 -39.75 -11.91
N GLU A 27 -7.17 -38.67 -12.65
CA GLU A 27 -5.80 -38.26 -13.03
C GLU A 27 -5.08 -37.58 -11.84
N ASP A 28 -4.62 -38.34 -10.86
CA ASP A 28 -3.99 -37.77 -9.65
C ASP A 28 -2.61 -38.34 -9.33
N LYS A 29 -1.86 -38.88 -10.31
CA LYS A 29 -0.56 -39.52 -10.03
C LYS A 29 0.61 -39.16 -10.96
N LEU A 30 0.45 -38.19 -11.85
CA LEU A 30 1.56 -37.75 -12.72
C LEU A 30 2.21 -36.43 -12.27
N PHE A 31 1.54 -35.64 -11.41
CA PHE A 31 2.07 -34.36 -10.91
C PHE A 31 2.93 -34.49 -9.63
N ASP A 32 2.89 -35.61 -8.93
CA ASP A 32 3.61 -35.78 -7.64
C ASP A 32 5.13 -35.99 -7.79
N VAL A 33 5.61 -36.48 -8.94
CA VAL A 33 7.04 -36.80 -9.12
C VAL A 33 7.87 -35.56 -9.47
N LEU A 34 7.29 -34.61 -10.23
CA LEU A 34 7.98 -33.38 -10.63
C LEU A 34 8.05 -32.33 -9.51
N ASP A 35 7.24 -32.49 -8.45
CA ASP A 35 7.22 -31.57 -7.30
C ASP A 35 8.20 -31.99 -6.17
N ALA A 36 8.76 -33.20 -6.23
CA ALA A 36 9.70 -33.70 -5.22
C ALA A 36 11.15 -33.23 -5.47
N GLU A 37 11.60 -33.22 -6.72
CA GLU A 37 12.99 -32.83 -7.07
C GLU A 37 13.22 -31.32 -7.04
N ASN A 38 12.16 -30.52 -7.23
CA ASN A 38 12.24 -29.06 -7.18
C ASN A 38 12.21 -28.51 -5.74
N LYS A 39 11.69 -29.27 -4.76
CA LYS A 39 11.64 -28.82 -3.35
C LYS A 39 13.03 -28.75 -2.74
N THR A 40 13.89 -29.74 -2.97
CA THR A 40 15.24 -29.79 -2.37
C THR A 40 16.14 -28.65 -2.83
N ALA A 41 16.11 -28.28 -4.11
CA ALA A 41 16.89 -27.16 -4.64
C ALA A 41 16.42 -25.77 -4.14
N VAL A 42 15.12 -25.63 -3.81
CA VAL A 42 14.54 -24.38 -3.29
C VAL A 42 14.89 -24.18 -1.80
N PHE A 43 15.03 -25.25 -1.02
CA PHE A 43 15.41 -25.14 0.39
C PHE A 43 16.91 -24.85 0.60
N GLU A 44 17.79 -25.38 -0.24
CA GLU A 44 19.24 -25.16 -0.12
C GLU A 44 19.61 -23.70 -0.46
N LYS A 45 19.00 -23.11 -1.48
CA LYS A 45 19.17 -21.67 -1.80
C LYS A 45 18.66 -20.71 -0.71
N ARG A 46 17.76 -21.16 0.17
CA ARG A 46 17.21 -20.33 1.25
C ARG A 46 18.15 -20.24 2.45
N ALA A 47 19.03 -21.21 2.65
CA ALA A 47 20.00 -21.23 3.74
C ALA A 47 21.12 -20.19 3.55
N GLU A 48 21.58 -19.96 2.31
CA GLU A 48 22.62 -18.96 2.03
C GLU A 48 22.12 -17.51 2.01
N ALA A 49 20.83 -17.29 1.75
CA ALA A 49 20.21 -15.97 1.88
C ALA A 49 19.98 -15.54 3.34
N SER A 50 20.29 -16.41 4.32
CA SER A 50 20.02 -16.21 5.75
C SER A 50 21.26 -15.76 6.56
N SER A 51 22.36 -15.36 5.92
CA SER A 51 23.55 -14.85 6.63
C SER A 51 23.56 -13.33 6.81
N ALA A 52 22.62 -12.60 6.20
CA ALA A 52 22.35 -11.23 6.62
C ALA A 52 21.43 -11.28 7.85
N SER A 53 21.99 -11.05 9.04
CA SER A 53 21.17 -10.81 10.24
C SER A 53 20.06 -9.81 9.87
N PRO A 54 18.78 -10.12 10.14
CA PRO A 54 17.75 -9.11 10.04
C PRO A 54 18.08 -8.09 11.12
N MET A 55 18.78 -7.01 10.74
CA MET A 55 18.89 -5.85 11.60
C MET A 55 17.46 -5.41 11.89
N LEU A 56 17.03 -5.62 13.13
CA LEU A 56 15.78 -5.09 13.64
C LEU A 56 15.95 -3.57 13.69
N PHE A 57 15.48 -2.90 12.65
CA PHE A 57 15.43 -1.43 12.64
C PHE A 57 14.40 -1.01 13.68
N LYS A 58 14.81 -0.18 14.63
CA LYS A 58 13.92 0.35 15.66
C LYS A 58 12.82 1.18 15.00
N ARG A 59 11.64 0.59 14.97
CA ARG A 59 10.35 1.22 14.72
C ARG A 59 10.18 2.41 15.67
N ALA A 60 9.89 3.58 15.09
CA ALA A 60 9.90 4.85 15.81
C ALA A 60 8.54 5.53 15.79
N ASN A 61 7.44 4.82 15.98
CA ASN A 61 6.19 5.47 16.34
C ASN A 61 6.40 6.33 17.62
N LYS A 62 6.07 7.62 17.52
CA LYS A 62 6.19 8.62 18.59
C LYS A 62 4.88 9.30 18.92
N CYS A 63 3.82 8.99 18.19
CA CYS A 63 2.54 9.66 18.28
C CYS A 63 1.38 8.67 18.48
N GLY A 64 0.29 9.15 19.05
CA GLY A 64 -0.94 8.39 19.20
C GLY A 64 -1.80 8.40 17.94
N SER A 65 -3.09 8.09 18.11
CA SER A 65 -4.09 8.19 17.04
C SER A 65 -4.13 9.59 16.43
N SER A 66 -4.43 9.66 15.13
CA SER A 66 -4.58 10.91 14.40
C SER A 66 -6.01 11.17 13.98
N SER A 67 -6.41 12.44 13.95
CA SER A 67 -7.54 12.90 13.14
C SER A 67 -7.14 13.00 11.67
N PHE A 68 -8.14 13.04 10.78
CA PHE A 68 -7.95 13.14 9.34
C PHE A 68 -9.01 14.04 8.71
N GLU A 69 -8.57 15.08 8.02
CA GLU A 69 -9.42 16.00 7.27
C GLU A 69 -9.01 15.97 5.79
N ASN A 70 -9.98 15.75 4.91
CA ASN A 70 -9.75 15.75 3.47
C ASN A 70 -9.42 17.17 2.99
N GLN A 71 -8.30 17.35 2.30
CA GLN A 71 -7.86 18.60 1.67
C GLN A 71 -7.50 18.38 0.19
N GLY A 72 -8.04 17.32 -0.42
CA GLY A 72 -7.79 16.95 -1.81
C GLY A 72 -8.34 17.97 -2.80
N SER A 73 -7.51 18.39 -3.75
CA SER A 73 -7.83 19.32 -4.84
C SER A 73 -6.98 19.02 -6.08
N GLU A 74 -7.19 19.74 -7.18
CA GLU A 74 -6.31 19.64 -8.37
C GLU A 74 -4.86 20.03 -8.05
N ALA A 75 -4.67 20.92 -7.06
CA ALA A 75 -3.37 21.34 -6.56
C ALA A 75 -2.75 20.34 -5.57
N SER A 76 -3.37 19.18 -5.31
CA SER A 76 -2.82 18.16 -4.43
C SER A 76 -1.66 17.37 -5.06
N PRO A 77 -0.75 16.82 -4.25
CA PRO A 77 0.36 16.01 -4.74
C PRO A 77 -0.10 14.67 -5.32
N ASN A 78 0.76 14.09 -6.16
CA ASN A 78 0.55 12.77 -6.74
C ASN A 78 0.73 11.68 -5.67
N ILE A 79 -0.17 10.70 -5.65
CA ILE A 79 -0.14 9.57 -4.72
C ILE A 79 1.16 8.77 -4.82
N ASP A 80 1.68 8.57 -6.03
CA ASP A 80 2.90 7.77 -6.23
C ASP A 80 4.15 8.45 -5.66
N ASP A 81 4.19 9.78 -5.69
CA ASP A 81 5.23 10.56 -5.03
C ASP A 81 5.14 10.42 -3.50
N CYS A 82 3.92 10.46 -2.95
CA CYS A 82 3.72 10.23 -1.52
C CYS A 82 4.11 8.80 -1.10
N LYS A 83 3.78 7.78 -1.90
CA LYS A 83 4.25 6.40 -1.66
C LYS A 83 5.77 6.29 -1.72
N ARG A 84 6.43 7.12 -2.52
CA ARG A 84 7.90 7.15 -2.54
C ARG A 84 8.49 7.72 -1.25
N ILE A 85 7.84 8.71 -0.62
CA ILE A 85 8.24 9.14 0.74
C ILE A 85 8.20 7.95 1.70
N VAL A 86 7.08 7.23 1.75
CA VAL A 86 6.89 6.03 2.59
C VAL A 86 8.03 5.04 2.36
N TRP A 87 8.36 4.76 1.09
CA TRP A 87 9.47 3.89 0.74
C TRP A 87 10.81 4.41 1.26
N ASN A 88 11.12 5.69 1.05
CA ASN A 88 12.42 6.26 1.39
C ASN A 88 12.70 6.23 2.90
N ILE A 89 11.68 6.45 3.73
CA ILE A 89 11.83 6.53 5.20
C ILE A 89 11.56 5.19 5.91
N ARG A 90 11.26 4.11 5.17
CA ARG A 90 10.92 2.79 5.74
C ARG A 90 11.99 2.19 6.66
N ARG A 91 13.25 2.62 6.52
CA ARG A 91 14.39 2.12 7.32
C ARG A 91 14.63 2.93 8.59
N GLY A 92 13.82 3.95 8.85
CA GLY A 92 13.92 4.80 10.03
C GLY A 92 13.91 6.28 9.69
N GLY A 93 13.71 7.07 10.74
CA GLY A 93 13.69 8.52 10.67
C GLY A 93 13.03 9.07 11.92
N ARG A 94 13.54 10.20 12.42
CA ARG A 94 12.92 10.93 13.53
C ARG A 94 13.14 12.42 13.31
N TRP A 95 12.04 13.15 13.37
CA TRP A 95 12.00 14.59 13.24
C TRP A 95 11.67 15.21 14.59
N THR A 96 12.33 16.32 14.89
CA THR A 96 12.09 17.08 16.12
C THR A 96 11.43 18.40 15.76
N LEU A 97 10.27 18.69 16.36
CA LEU A 97 9.60 19.98 16.28
C LEU A 97 9.91 20.77 17.54
N PHE A 98 10.20 22.07 17.39
CA PHE A 98 10.73 22.90 18.48
C PHE A 98 9.94 24.20 18.70
N ASN A 99 9.03 24.55 17.79
CA ASN A 99 8.17 25.74 17.88
C ASN A 99 6.96 25.63 16.94
N SER A 100 6.12 26.67 16.96
CA SER A 100 4.87 26.82 16.20
C SER A 100 5.05 26.99 14.70
N ASN A 101 6.28 26.93 14.17
CA ASN A 101 6.53 27.06 12.75
C ASN A 101 6.24 25.74 12.03
N HIS A 102 5.50 25.82 10.92
CA HIS A 102 5.35 24.70 10.00
C HIS A 102 6.70 24.29 9.43
N ARG A 103 6.97 22.98 9.50
CA ARG A 103 8.20 22.39 9.00
C ARG A 103 7.90 21.27 8.03
N GLN A 104 8.55 21.31 6.87
CA GLN A 104 8.62 20.15 5.99
C GLN A 104 9.53 19.10 6.64
N LEU A 105 8.99 17.88 6.79
CA LEU A 105 9.69 16.75 7.39
C LEU A 105 10.21 15.79 6.31
N ALA A 106 9.38 15.51 5.31
CA ALA A 106 9.76 14.65 4.20
C ALA A 106 9.16 15.18 2.90
N GLN A 107 9.87 14.93 1.79
CA GLN A 107 9.41 15.32 0.47
C GLN A 107 9.97 14.34 -0.56
N TYR A 108 9.17 14.08 -1.59
CA TYR A 108 9.62 13.47 -2.83
C TYR A 108 8.69 13.93 -3.96
N GLY A 109 9.25 14.33 -5.11
CA GLY A 109 8.46 14.79 -6.25
C GLY A 109 7.51 15.91 -5.85
N THR A 110 6.23 15.75 -6.19
CA THR A 110 5.17 16.72 -5.85
C THR A 110 4.73 16.65 -4.39
N CYS A 111 5.05 15.58 -3.66
CA CYS A 111 4.51 15.33 -2.33
C CYS A 111 5.43 15.85 -1.23
N ALA A 112 4.88 16.61 -0.28
CA ALA A 112 5.51 16.95 0.98
C ALA A 112 4.63 16.60 2.18
N PHE A 113 5.28 16.10 3.22
CA PHE A 113 4.72 15.94 4.55
C PHE A 113 5.35 16.99 5.46
N GLY A 114 4.52 17.78 6.13
CA GLY A 114 4.97 18.76 7.11
C GLY A 114 4.16 18.73 8.39
N ALA A 115 4.74 19.29 9.44
CA ALA A 115 4.10 19.38 10.74
C ALA A 115 4.55 20.60 11.54
N GLN A 116 3.74 20.98 12.51
CA GLN A 116 3.99 22.02 13.52
C GLN A 116 3.40 21.63 14.87
N THR A 117 3.85 22.33 15.91
CA THR A 117 3.29 22.20 17.25
C THR A 117 3.56 23.48 18.03
N ASP A 118 2.66 23.86 18.91
CA ASP A 118 2.91 24.99 19.83
C ASP A 118 3.76 24.57 21.04
N TYR A 119 4.11 23.28 21.14
CA TYR A 119 4.87 22.72 22.25
C TYR A 119 6.32 22.44 21.87
N PRO A 120 7.30 22.78 22.73
CA PRO A 120 8.69 22.53 22.42
C PRO A 120 9.02 21.03 22.49
N PHE A 121 9.93 20.60 21.62
CA PHE A 121 10.54 19.27 21.59
C PHE A 121 9.56 18.11 21.40
N LYS A 122 8.70 18.19 20.38
CA LYS A 122 7.87 17.06 19.94
C LYS A 122 8.59 16.21 18.90
N TYR A 123 8.31 14.91 18.90
CA TYR A 123 8.92 13.97 17.98
C TYR A 123 7.88 13.35 17.08
N VAL A 124 8.16 13.38 15.78
CA VAL A 124 7.45 12.60 14.77
C VAL A 124 8.46 11.59 14.25
N GLY A 125 8.12 10.31 14.21
CA GLY A 125 8.97 9.28 13.65
C GLY A 125 8.49 8.81 12.27
N ASN A 126 9.28 7.93 11.68
CA ASN A 126 9.02 7.47 10.31
C ASN A 126 7.72 6.68 10.19
N GLU A 127 7.39 5.86 11.19
CA GLU A 127 6.13 5.11 11.19
C GLU A 127 4.93 6.05 11.26
N ASP A 128 4.99 7.10 12.08
CA ASP A 128 3.93 8.10 12.16
C ASP A 128 3.67 8.71 10.76
N ILE A 129 4.72 9.15 10.04
CA ILE A 129 4.59 9.71 8.69
C ILE A 129 4.06 8.66 7.70
N MET A 130 4.57 7.42 7.76
CA MET A 130 4.16 6.35 6.85
C MET A 130 2.69 6.00 7.01
N ASP A 131 2.23 5.83 8.25
CA ASP A 131 0.85 5.48 8.57
C ASP A 131 -0.09 6.61 8.15
N LEU A 132 0.24 7.87 8.45
CA LEU A 132 -0.55 9.02 8.03
C LEU A 132 -0.67 9.16 6.51
N ILE A 133 0.40 8.92 5.75
CA ILE A 133 0.34 8.93 4.28
C ILE A 133 -0.54 7.79 3.77
N ASN A 134 -0.34 6.57 4.25
CA ASN A 134 -1.10 5.41 3.81
C ASN A 134 -2.59 5.54 4.13
N ASP A 135 -2.93 6.01 5.34
CA ASP A 135 -4.32 6.25 5.74
C ASP A 135 -4.94 7.41 4.98
N SER A 136 -4.19 8.47 4.68
CA SER A 136 -4.67 9.56 3.83
C SER A 136 -5.03 9.09 2.42
N ILE A 137 -4.19 8.22 1.82
CA ILE A 137 -4.48 7.60 0.53
C ILE A 137 -5.71 6.70 0.64
N LYS A 138 -5.78 5.86 1.69
CA LYS A 138 -6.91 4.97 1.92
C LYS A 138 -8.24 5.71 2.05
N TYR A 139 -8.26 6.83 2.77
CA TYR A 139 -9.48 7.59 3.03
C TYR A 139 -9.82 8.57 1.91
N PHE A 140 -8.83 9.17 1.26
CA PHE A 140 -9.03 10.36 0.43
C PHE A 140 -8.34 10.31 -0.94
N ALA A 141 -7.89 9.14 -1.42
CA ALA A 141 -7.40 9.01 -2.79
C ALA A 141 -8.47 9.49 -3.78
N ARG A 142 -8.06 10.40 -4.65
CA ARG A 142 -8.91 10.92 -5.72
C ARG A 142 -8.74 10.09 -6.98
N HIS A 143 -9.74 10.16 -7.86
CA HIS A 143 -9.77 9.44 -9.13
C HIS A 143 -8.68 9.88 -10.12
N ASP A 144 -8.14 11.08 -9.96
CA ASP A 144 -7.06 11.67 -10.76
C ASP A 144 -5.64 11.27 -10.26
N GLY A 145 -5.56 10.39 -9.25
CA GLY A 145 -4.27 9.95 -8.69
C GLY A 145 -3.65 10.92 -7.68
N LYS A 146 -4.41 11.90 -7.18
CA LYS A 146 -3.95 12.87 -6.17
C LYS A 146 -4.50 12.60 -4.78
N VAL A 147 -3.81 13.11 -3.77
CA VAL A 147 -4.24 13.04 -2.36
C VAL A 147 -3.80 14.28 -1.60
N GLY A 148 -4.67 14.83 -0.77
CA GLY A 148 -4.35 15.93 0.13
C GLY A 148 -5.11 15.75 1.43
N SER A 149 -4.42 15.94 2.55
CA SER A 149 -5.01 15.74 3.88
C SER A 149 -4.25 16.51 4.93
N LYS A 150 -4.91 16.73 6.07
CA LYS A 150 -4.29 17.25 7.28
C LYS A 150 -4.91 16.61 8.50
N GLY A 151 -4.30 16.81 9.65
CA GLY A 151 -4.83 16.31 10.90
C GLY A 151 -4.02 16.72 12.10
N LYS A 152 -4.35 16.09 13.22
CA LYS A 152 -3.76 16.32 14.53
C LYS A 152 -3.49 14.98 15.20
N MET A 153 -2.37 14.88 15.89
CA MET A 153 -2.00 13.71 16.69
C MET A 153 -1.26 14.15 17.94
N ASP A 154 -1.46 13.42 19.04
CA ASP A 154 -0.67 13.64 20.26
C ASP A 154 0.69 12.95 20.14
N CYS A 155 1.77 13.70 20.32
CA CYS A 155 3.12 13.16 20.20
C CYS A 155 3.90 13.25 21.51
N SER A 156 4.73 12.23 21.72
CA SER A 156 5.72 12.19 22.80
C SER A 156 6.80 13.26 22.64
N GLY A 157 7.43 13.61 23.76
CA GLY A 157 8.49 14.62 23.83
C GLY A 157 8.06 15.86 24.62
N GLY A 158 9.07 16.61 25.10
CA GLY A 158 8.88 17.73 26.03
C GLY A 158 8.48 17.27 27.44
N ILE A 159 8.27 18.26 28.33
CA ILE A 159 7.80 18.06 29.71
C ILE A 159 6.26 17.98 29.75
N PHE A 160 5.59 18.58 28.78
CA PHE A 160 4.13 18.65 28.68
C PHE A 160 3.60 17.78 27.54
N GLY A 161 2.37 17.27 27.68
CA GLY A 161 1.60 16.76 26.55
C GLY A 161 1.49 17.82 25.45
N GLY A 162 1.17 17.41 24.22
CA GLY A 162 1.03 18.40 23.16
C GLY A 162 0.71 17.81 21.80
N GLU A 163 -0.23 18.48 21.15
CA GLU A 163 -0.73 18.15 19.83
C GLU A 163 0.28 18.59 18.76
N VAL A 164 0.44 17.74 17.76
CA VAL A 164 1.15 18.02 16.52
C VAL A 164 0.12 18.11 15.41
N HIS A 165 0.11 19.25 14.72
CA HIS A 165 -0.66 19.43 13.50
C HIS A 165 0.20 19.01 12.31
N TRP A 166 -0.35 18.23 11.39
CA TRP A 166 0.37 17.75 10.22
C TRP A 166 -0.43 17.98 8.94
N GLY A 167 0.26 17.96 7.80
CA GLY A 167 -0.36 18.09 6.49
C GLY A 167 0.44 17.39 5.38
N LEU A 168 -0.31 16.84 4.42
CA LEU A 168 0.15 16.29 3.16
C LEU A 168 -0.23 17.26 2.03
N TYR A 169 0.77 17.91 1.44
CA TYR A 169 0.57 19.03 0.51
C TYR A 169 1.53 18.99 -0.68
N HIS A 170 1.23 19.82 -1.68
CA HIS A 170 2.02 19.96 -2.89
C HIS A 170 3.10 21.03 -2.72
N THR A 171 4.30 20.80 -3.26
CA THR A 171 5.43 21.74 -3.23
C THR A 171 5.57 22.60 -4.47
#